data_AF-A0A4D4MIK0-F1
#
_entry.id   AF-A0A4D4MIK0-F1
#
_cell.length_a   1.000
_cell.length_b   1.000
_cell.length_c   1.000
_cell.angle_alpha   90.00
_cell.angle_beta   90.00
_cell.angle_gamma   90.00
#
_symmetry.space_group_name_H-M   'P 1'
#
loop_
_entity.id
_entity.type
_entity.pdbx_description
1 polymer ?
#
loop_
_entity_poly.entity_id
_entity_poly.type
_entity_poly.pdbx_seq_one_letter_code
_entity_poly.pdbx_strand_id
1 'polypeptide(L)'
;MWGVACDAGCRAFDLNGLVTDDIFVAGDVARSPNPIYEYRFISLEHWANAVEQAEIAAHNMVSAQADRWPHLSIPTFWSIQFGVNIKSVGVPTYADEVVVTQGSVPDHRFVAAYGYQGRVTAAVSFNNAKWLDHYRQLIETAAPFPPPCPTPDQPVDAKPVPVDFPGPTLLSQGATVVVTGHDPGERRVTSVRQHR
;
A
#
# COMPACT_ATOMS: atom_id res chain seq x y z
N MET A 1 -6.13 13.06 -12.51
CA MET A 1 -6.40 12.12 -11.41
C MET A 1 -7.90 12.13 -11.18
N TRP A 2 -8.56 10.98 -11.33
CA TRP A 2 -10.03 10.83 -11.36
C TRP A 2 -10.56 10.30 -10.02
N GLY A 3 -11.88 10.22 -9.86
CA GLY A 3 -12.55 9.72 -8.65
C GLY A 3 -13.02 10.82 -7.69
N VAL A 4 -13.92 10.45 -6.77
CA VAL A 4 -14.45 11.29 -5.70
C VAL A 4 -13.51 11.18 -4.51
N ALA A 5 -13.00 12.33 -4.05
CA ALA A 5 -12.13 12.38 -2.89
C ALA A 5 -12.92 12.12 -1.60
N CYS A 6 -12.40 11.25 -0.74
CA CYS A 6 -12.97 10.95 0.56
C CYS A 6 -11.90 10.84 1.64
N ASP A 7 -12.27 10.96 2.90
CA ASP A 7 -11.37 10.69 4.03
C ASP A 7 -11.12 9.18 4.19
N ALA A 8 -10.24 8.80 5.14
CA ALA A 8 -10.01 7.39 5.44
C ALA A 8 -11.27 6.67 5.97
N GLY A 9 -12.27 7.39 6.47
CA GLY A 9 -13.56 6.83 6.88
C GLY A 9 -14.56 6.66 5.72
N CYS A 10 -14.11 6.79 4.47
CA CYS A 10 -14.93 6.74 3.26
C CYS A 10 -15.96 7.88 3.15
N ARG A 11 -15.81 8.99 3.87
CA ARG A 11 -16.72 10.16 3.78
C ARG A 11 -16.27 11.13 2.72
N ALA A 12 -17.17 11.58 1.85
CA ALA A 12 -16.86 12.47 0.74
C ALA A 12 -16.39 13.84 1.26
N PHE A 13 -15.47 14.47 0.52
CA PHE A 13 -15.22 15.91 0.66
C PHE A 13 -16.23 16.73 -0.13
N ASP A 14 -16.73 17.80 0.45
CA ASP A 14 -17.55 18.79 -0.24
C ASP A 14 -16.70 19.73 -1.14
N LEU A 15 -17.37 20.68 -1.80
CA LEU A 15 -16.72 21.66 -2.67
C LEU A 15 -15.75 22.61 -1.93
N ASN A 16 -15.84 22.70 -0.61
CA ASN A 16 -14.94 23.49 0.24
C ASN A 16 -13.77 22.66 0.78
N GLY A 17 -13.72 21.35 0.48
CA GLY A 17 -12.73 20.42 1.01
C GLY A 17 -13.02 19.96 2.43
N LEU A 18 -14.24 20.16 2.95
CA LEU A 18 -14.66 19.70 4.26
C LEU A 18 -15.24 18.29 4.16
N VAL A 19 -15.02 17.49 5.20
CA VAL A 19 -15.57 16.13 5.26
C VAL A 19 -17.07 16.20 5.55
N THR A 20 -17.88 15.58 4.71
CA THR A 20 -19.32 15.45 4.91
C THR A 20 -19.63 14.43 6.01
N ASP A 21 -20.79 14.55 6.66
CA ASP A 21 -21.20 13.63 7.73
C ASP A 21 -22.09 12.48 7.23
N ASP A 22 -22.73 12.65 6.08
CA ASP A 22 -23.80 11.80 5.57
C ASP A 22 -23.56 11.26 4.14
N ILE A 23 -22.50 11.69 3.46
CA ILE A 23 -22.15 11.21 2.12
C ILE A 23 -20.90 10.33 2.18
N PHE A 24 -21.04 9.09 1.73
CA PHE A 24 -19.95 8.12 1.70
C PHE A 24 -19.63 7.66 0.28
N VAL A 25 -18.38 7.24 0.07
CA VAL A 25 -17.80 6.85 -1.21
C VAL A 25 -16.97 5.58 -1.03
N ALA A 26 -17.23 4.58 -1.85
CA ALA A 26 -16.50 3.31 -1.83
C ALA A 26 -16.33 2.75 -3.25
N GLY A 27 -15.35 1.86 -3.43
CA GLY A 27 -15.07 1.21 -4.70
C GLY A 27 -14.13 2.02 -5.60
N ASP A 28 -14.12 1.68 -6.88
CA ASP A 28 -13.17 2.24 -7.86
C ASP A 28 -13.28 3.76 -8.01
N VAL A 29 -14.47 4.32 -7.74
CA VAL A 29 -14.71 5.77 -7.78
C VAL A 29 -14.06 6.48 -6.57
N ALA A 30 -13.80 5.77 -5.47
CA ALA A 30 -13.24 6.35 -4.27
C ALA A 30 -11.75 6.68 -4.45
N ARG A 31 -11.38 7.86 -3.98
CA ARG A 31 -10.00 8.27 -3.85
C ARG A 31 -9.76 8.66 -2.41
N SER A 32 -9.07 7.81 -1.66
CA SER A 32 -8.86 7.96 -0.21
C SER A 32 -7.38 8.20 0.12
N PRO A 33 -7.07 9.00 1.15
CA PRO A 33 -5.70 9.16 1.62
C PRO A 33 -5.22 7.90 2.32
N ASN A 34 -4.03 7.41 1.97
CA ASN A 34 -3.41 6.28 2.66
C ASN A 34 -2.22 6.76 3.52
N PRO A 35 -2.27 6.60 4.85
CA PRO A 35 -1.21 7.08 5.75
C PRO A 35 0.18 6.47 5.50
N ILE A 36 0.26 5.22 5.05
CA ILE A 36 1.53 4.52 4.76
C ILE A 36 2.30 5.24 3.65
N TYR A 37 1.56 5.84 2.71
CA TYR A 37 2.09 6.54 1.54
C TYR A 37 1.98 8.06 1.69
N GLU A 38 2.26 8.57 2.89
CA GLU A 38 2.29 10.01 3.22
C GLU A 38 0.96 10.72 2.90
N TYR A 39 -0.15 10.07 3.24
CA TYR A 39 -1.51 10.57 3.00
C TYR A 39 -1.82 10.90 1.54
N ARG A 40 -1.08 10.30 0.59
CA ARG A 40 -1.43 10.40 -0.81
C ARG A 40 -2.81 9.81 -1.06
N PHE A 41 -3.54 10.52 -1.91
CA PHE A 41 -4.83 10.09 -2.42
C PHE A 41 -4.63 8.98 -3.44
N ILE A 42 -5.13 7.79 -3.13
CA ILE A 42 -4.99 6.59 -3.95
C ILE A 42 -6.39 6.14 -4.38
N SER A 43 -6.51 5.82 -5.68
CA SER A 43 -7.64 5.08 -6.24
C SER A 43 -7.15 3.68 -6.60
N LEU A 44 -7.94 2.66 -6.23
CA LEU A 44 -7.58 1.26 -6.41
C LEU A 44 -8.71 0.53 -7.13
N GLU A 45 -8.44 0.17 -8.38
CA GLU A 45 -9.35 -0.61 -9.23
C GLU A 45 -9.18 -2.11 -8.92
N HIS A 46 -9.58 -2.50 -7.70
CA HIS A 46 -9.44 -3.87 -7.23
C HIS A 46 -10.66 -4.31 -6.43
N TRP A 47 -11.19 -5.50 -6.74
CA TRP A 47 -12.39 -6.04 -6.10
C TRP A 47 -12.30 -6.06 -4.58
N ALA A 48 -11.17 -6.53 -4.01
CA ALA A 48 -11.03 -6.58 -2.55
C ALA A 48 -11.03 -5.20 -1.89
N ASN A 49 -10.48 -4.17 -2.57
CA ASN A 49 -10.55 -2.79 -2.08
C ASN A 49 -12.00 -2.29 -2.12
N ALA A 50 -12.74 -2.59 -3.18
CA ALA A 50 -14.14 -2.20 -3.29
C ALA A 50 -15.02 -2.83 -2.20
N VAL A 51 -14.81 -4.12 -1.91
CA VAL A 51 -15.51 -4.81 -0.82
C VAL A 51 -15.15 -4.19 0.53
N GLU A 52 -13.87 -4.01 0.82
CA GLU A 52 -13.43 -3.46 2.10
C GLU A 52 -13.93 -2.03 2.33
N GLN A 53 -13.85 -1.16 1.32
CA GLN A 53 -14.40 0.19 1.43
C GLN A 53 -15.92 0.18 1.60
N ALA A 54 -16.64 -0.76 0.98
CA ALA A 54 -18.09 -0.89 1.15
C ALA A 54 -18.44 -1.29 2.60
N GLU A 55 -17.70 -2.22 3.20
CA GLU A 55 -17.87 -2.61 4.60
C GLU A 55 -17.60 -1.43 5.56
N ILE A 56 -16.50 -0.70 5.34
CA ILE A 56 -16.14 0.47 6.14
C ILE A 56 -17.17 1.58 5.99
N ALA A 57 -17.61 1.89 4.76
CA ALA A 57 -18.62 2.90 4.50
C ALA A 57 -19.93 2.54 5.20
N ALA A 58 -20.41 1.31 5.04
CA ALA A 58 -21.64 0.84 5.67
C ALA A 58 -21.57 0.88 7.20
N HIS A 59 -20.45 0.41 7.80
CA HIS A 59 -20.23 0.50 9.24
C HIS A 59 -20.24 1.95 9.73
N ASN A 60 -19.54 2.85 9.03
CA ASN A 60 -19.42 4.25 9.43
C ASN A 60 -20.71 5.06 9.25
N MET A 61 -21.57 4.68 8.31
CA MET A 61 -22.90 5.28 8.13
C MET A 61 -23.79 5.12 9.37
N VAL A 62 -23.67 3.99 10.07
CA VAL A 62 -24.51 3.65 11.23
C VAL A 62 -23.81 3.84 12.58
N SER A 63 -22.54 4.22 12.57
CA SER A 63 -21.71 4.36 13.77
C SER A 63 -21.61 5.81 14.24
N ALA A 64 -21.57 5.99 15.56
CA ALA A 64 -21.18 7.26 16.16
C ALA A 64 -19.74 7.62 15.73
N GLN A 65 -19.41 8.92 15.71
CA GLN A 65 -18.11 9.39 15.23
C GLN A 65 -16.92 8.71 15.93
N ALA A 66 -17.05 8.39 17.22
CA ALA A 66 -16.01 7.75 18.01
C ALA A 66 -15.73 6.28 17.62
N ASP A 67 -16.70 5.62 16.97
CA ASP A 67 -16.67 4.19 16.67
C ASP A 67 -16.42 3.90 15.17
N ARG A 68 -16.12 4.94 14.39
CA ARG A 68 -15.86 4.84 12.95
C ARG A 68 -14.53 4.15 12.67
N TRP A 69 -14.53 3.31 11.65
CA TRP A 69 -13.36 2.56 11.18
C TRP A 69 -12.63 3.31 10.06
N PRO A 70 -11.29 3.30 10.06
CA PRO A 70 -10.50 3.84 8.96
C PRO A 70 -10.15 2.77 7.92
N HIS A 71 -10.15 3.15 6.65
CA HIS A 71 -9.62 2.39 5.52
C HIS A 71 -8.11 2.53 5.47
N LEU A 72 -7.42 1.52 6.02
CA LEU A 72 -5.97 1.48 6.17
C LEU A 72 -5.33 0.30 5.42
N SER A 73 -6.03 -0.24 4.43
CA SER A 73 -5.57 -1.42 3.71
C SER A 73 -4.27 -1.16 2.96
N ILE A 74 -3.40 -2.17 2.94
CA ILE A 74 -2.27 -2.19 2.03
C ILE A 74 -2.81 -2.64 0.68
N PRO A 75 -2.60 -1.85 -0.39
CA PRO A 75 -3.07 -2.20 -1.72
C PRO A 75 -2.55 -3.57 -2.16
N THR A 76 -3.40 -4.34 -2.82
CA THR A 76 -3.04 -5.62 -3.42
C THR A 76 -3.47 -5.64 -4.87
N PHE A 77 -2.69 -6.33 -5.70
CA PHE A 77 -3.02 -6.55 -7.10
C PHE A 77 -2.62 -7.97 -7.50
N TRP A 78 -3.33 -8.52 -8.49
CA TRP A 78 -2.93 -9.75 -9.16
C TRP A 78 -3.35 -9.72 -10.62
N SER A 79 -2.58 -10.43 -11.44
CA SER A 79 -2.85 -10.62 -12.85
C SER A 79 -2.21 -11.93 -13.32
N ILE A 80 -2.78 -12.54 -14.35
CA ILE A 80 -2.14 -13.61 -15.09
C ILE A 80 -1.92 -13.11 -16.51
N GLN A 81 -0.67 -12.94 -16.90
CA GLN A 81 -0.30 -12.45 -18.24
C GLN A 81 0.65 -13.44 -18.87
N PHE A 82 0.33 -13.94 -20.06
CA PHE A 82 1.18 -14.87 -20.81
C PHE A 82 1.67 -16.08 -19.99
N GLY A 83 0.82 -16.60 -19.10
CA GLY A 83 1.16 -17.73 -18.21
C GLY A 83 1.99 -17.35 -16.98
N VAL A 84 2.30 -16.07 -16.76
CA VAL A 84 2.97 -15.56 -15.56
C VAL A 84 1.94 -15.08 -14.56
N ASN A 85 1.99 -15.62 -13.35
CA ASN A 85 1.20 -15.14 -12.22
C ASN A 85 1.94 -13.96 -11.55
N ILE A 86 1.42 -12.76 -11.77
CA ILE A 86 1.94 -11.51 -11.23
C ILE A 86 1.07 -11.11 -10.06
N LYS A 87 1.68 -10.87 -8.90
CA LYS A 87 0.97 -10.40 -7.71
C LYS A 87 1.77 -9.33 -7.02
N SER A 88 1.12 -8.38 -6.37
CA SER A 88 1.81 -7.36 -5.59
C SER A 88 1.10 -7.03 -4.29
N VAL A 89 1.90 -6.56 -3.34
CA VAL A 89 1.46 -5.86 -2.13
C VAL A 89 2.10 -4.49 -2.10
N GLY A 90 1.36 -3.50 -1.64
CA GLY A 90 1.76 -2.11 -1.61
C GLY A 90 1.68 -1.40 -2.97
N VAL A 91 2.35 -0.26 -3.08
CA VAL A 91 2.28 0.63 -4.25
C VAL A 91 3.66 0.74 -4.90
N PRO A 92 3.98 -0.05 -5.94
CA PRO A 92 5.30 -0.03 -6.57
C PRO A 92 5.69 1.33 -7.13
N THR A 93 4.73 2.13 -7.60
CA THR A 93 4.95 3.50 -8.10
C THR A 93 5.28 4.51 -6.99
N TYR A 94 5.18 4.10 -5.73
CA TYR A 94 5.66 4.84 -4.57
C TYR A 94 7.03 4.31 -4.15
N ALA A 95 8.03 4.52 -5.00
CA ALA A 95 9.39 4.02 -4.80
C ALA A 95 10.44 4.92 -5.47
N ASP A 96 11.66 4.91 -4.96
CA ASP A 96 12.87 5.46 -5.58
C ASP A 96 13.85 4.35 -5.99
N GLU A 97 13.81 3.19 -5.34
CA GLU A 97 14.67 2.05 -5.60
C GLU A 97 13.89 0.73 -5.71
N VAL A 98 14.47 -0.23 -6.42
CA VAL A 98 13.97 -1.61 -6.53
C VAL A 98 15.13 -2.59 -6.44
N VAL A 99 14.89 -3.74 -5.82
CA VAL A 99 15.87 -4.84 -5.74
C VAL A 99 15.17 -6.18 -5.90
N VAL A 100 15.77 -7.09 -6.67
CA VAL A 100 15.32 -8.48 -6.74
C VAL A 100 15.83 -9.20 -5.48
N THR A 101 14.91 -9.68 -4.66
CA THR A 101 15.21 -10.21 -3.33
C THR A 101 15.23 -11.73 -3.29
N GLN A 102 14.43 -12.38 -4.14
CA GLN A 102 14.41 -13.83 -4.25
C GLN A 102 14.28 -14.25 -5.72
N GLY A 103 14.90 -15.38 -6.05
CA GLY A 103 14.70 -16.06 -7.32
C GLY A 103 15.44 -15.41 -8.48
N SER A 104 14.91 -15.56 -9.69
CA SER A 104 15.62 -15.29 -10.94
C SER A 104 14.69 -14.62 -11.96
N VAL A 105 15.16 -13.48 -12.49
CA VAL A 105 14.48 -12.76 -13.58
C VAL A 105 14.43 -13.60 -14.86
N PRO A 106 15.54 -14.23 -15.33
CA PRO A 106 15.50 -15.14 -16.47
C PRO A 106 14.47 -16.27 -16.37
N ASP A 107 14.22 -16.78 -15.16
CA ASP A 107 13.29 -17.90 -14.95
C ASP A 107 11.82 -17.44 -14.78
N HIS A 108 11.56 -16.13 -14.87
CA HIS A 108 10.26 -15.52 -14.55
C HIS A 108 9.71 -15.96 -13.18
N ARG A 109 10.61 -16.23 -12.23
CA ARG A 109 10.28 -16.71 -10.90
C ARG A 109 11.09 -15.94 -9.87
N PHE A 110 10.60 -14.75 -9.53
CA PHE A 110 11.31 -13.84 -8.64
C PHE A 110 10.36 -12.95 -7.84
N VAL A 111 10.93 -12.26 -6.85
CA VAL A 111 10.27 -11.17 -6.14
C VAL A 111 11.15 -9.92 -6.25
N ALA A 112 10.53 -8.81 -6.60
CA ALA A 112 11.15 -7.49 -6.57
C ALA A 112 10.54 -6.68 -5.42
N ALA A 113 11.37 -6.27 -4.47
CA ALA A 113 10.99 -5.36 -3.40
C ALA A 113 11.30 -3.91 -3.82
N TYR A 114 10.42 -3.00 -3.43
CA TYR A 114 10.51 -1.58 -3.74
C TYR A 114 10.73 -0.79 -2.46
N GLY A 115 11.62 0.20 -2.56
CA GLY A 115 12.01 1.09 -1.49
C GLY A 115 11.64 2.53 -1.77
N TYR A 116 11.32 3.28 -0.73
CA TYR A 116 11.23 4.74 -0.77
C TYR A 116 11.90 5.34 0.46
N GLN A 117 12.88 6.21 0.28
CA GLN A 117 13.63 6.84 1.37
C GLN A 117 14.13 5.82 2.41
N GLY A 118 14.66 4.68 1.95
CA GLY A 118 15.20 3.64 2.82
C GLY A 118 14.16 2.84 3.62
N ARG A 119 12.87 2.85 3.23
CA ARG A 119 11.83 1.95 3.78
C ARG A 119 11.21 1.08 2.69
N VAL A 120 10.79 -0.13 3.03
CA VAL A 120 10.04 -1.01 2.09
C VAL A 120 8.63 -0.46 1.88
N THR A 121 8.21 -0.30 0.62
CA THR A 121 6.88 0.27 0.28
C THR A 121 6.03 -0.63 -0.61
N ALA A 122 6.64 -1.57 -1.32
CA ALA A 122 5.91 -2.55 -2.12
C ALA A 122 6.75 -3.80 -2.38
N ALA A 123 6.09 -4.86 -2.83
CA ALA A 123 6.73 -6.00 -3.47
C ALA A 123 5.89 -6.54 -4.61
N VAL A 124 6.54 -6.97 -5.69
CA VAL A 124 5.92 -7.63 -6.85
C VAL A 124 6.54 -9.01 -7.02
N SER A 125 5.69 -10.03 -7.09
CA SER A 125 6.05 -11.42 -7.35
C SER A 125 5.74 -11.77 -8.80
N PHE A 126 6.68 -12.46 -9.45
CA PHE A 126 6.50 -13.22 -10.68
C PHE A 126 6.62 -14.70 -10.32
N ASN A 127 5.51 -15.46 -10.42
CA ASN A 127 5.46 -16.90 -10.11
C ASN A 127 6.07 -17.32 -8.75
N ASN A 128 6.15 -16.40 -7.78
CA ASN A 128 6.83 -16.64 -6.50
C ASN A 128 6.08 -16.01 -5.31
N ALA A 129 4.75 -16.11 -5.34
CA ALA A 129 3.85 -15.39 -4.43
C ALA A 129 3.96 -15.78 -2.95
N LYS A 130 4.66 -16.89 -2.63
CA LYS A 130 4.86 -17.37 -1.25
C LYS A 130 5.50 -16.33 -0.30
N TRP A 131 6.16 -15.32 -0.86
CA TRP A 131 6.83 -14.26 -0.09
C TRP A 131 5.97 -13.02 0.16
N LEU A 132 4.81 -12.87 -0.48
CA LEU A 132 4.09 -11.59 -0.45
C LEU A 132 3.56 -11.23 0.94
N ASP A 133 3.18 -12.21 1.76
CA ASP A 133 2.74 -11.94 3.13
C ASP A 133 3.90 -11.46 4.01
N HIS A 134 5.12 -11.95 3.78
CA HIS A 134 6.31 -11.42 4.44
C HIS A 134 6.54 -9.95 4.08
N TYR A 135 6.46 -9.60 2.79
CA TYR A 135 6.60 -8.21 2.36
C TYR A 135 5.48 -7.30 2.84
N ARG A 136 4.25 -7.81 2.94
CA ARG A 136 3.14 -7.09 3.58
C ARG A 136 3.52 -6.69 5.01
N GLN A 137 4.03 -7.62 5.81
CA GLN A 137 4.46 -7.33 7.19
C GLN A 137 5.61 -6.31 7.24
N LEU A 138 6.56 -6.37 6.30
CA LEU A 138 7.63 -5.37 6.21
C LEU A 138 7.09 -3.97 5.92
N ILE A 139 6.08 -3.85 5.06
CA ILE A 139 5.41 -2.57 4.77
C ILE A 139 4.64 -2.08 6.00
N GLU A 140 3.88 -2.96 6.65
CA GLU A 140 3.10 -2.65 7.86
C GLU A 140 4.00 -2.07 8.96
N THR A 141 5.16 -2.67 9.16
CA THR A 141 6.14 -2.30 10.20
C THR A 141 7.14 -1.21 9.79
N ALA A 142 7.01 -0.65 8.58
CA ALA A 142 7.94 0.31 8.00
C ALA A 142 9.42 -0.15 8.07
N ALA A 143 9.65 -1.41 7.74
CA ALA A 143 10.97 -2.02 7.76
C ALA A 143 11.97 -1.31 6.82
N PRO A 144 13.27 -1.34 7.14
CA PRO A 144 14.29 -0.69 6.32
C PRO A 144 14.40 -1.34 4.93
N PHE A 145 14.74 -0.52 3.94
CA PHE A 145 15.11 -0.92 2.59
C PHE A 145 16.62 -0.66 2.37
N PRO A 146 17.38 -1.58 1.74
CA PRO A 146 16.94 -2.89 1.26
C PRO A 146 16.52 -3.82 2.41
N PRO A 147 15.48 -4.65 2.20
CA PRO A 147 14.99 -5.53 3.25
C PRO A 147 16.07 -6.53 3.67
N PRO A 148 16.28 -6.76 4.97
CA PRO A 148 17.14 -7.84 5.42
C PRO A 148 16.54 -9.16 4.93
N CYS A 149 17.18 -9.81 3.97
CA CYS A 149 16.71 -11.06 3.39
C CYS A 149 17.46 -12.22 4.05
N PRO A 150 16.82 -13.06 4.87
CA PRO A 150 17.52 -14.13 5.61
C PRO A 150 17.63 -15.45 4.82
N THR A 151 17.35 -15.48 3.52
CA THR A 151 16.99 -16.73 2.83
C THR A 151 17.99 -17.22 1.78
N PRO A 152 18.08 -18.56 1.54
CA PRO A 152 19.04 -19.16 0.62
C PRO A 152 18.82 -18.81 -0.87
N ASP A 153 17.60 -18.45 -1.26
CA ASP A 153 17.22 -18.15 -2.65
C ASP A 153 17.58 -16.71 -3.08
N GLN A 154 18.51 -16.06 -2.36
CA GLN A 154 18.93 -14.68 -2.65
C GLN A 154 19.82 -14.64 -3.90
N PRO A 155 19.59 -13.70 -4.84
CA PRO A 155 20.53 -13.47 -5.92
C PRO A 155 21.88 -13.01 -5.37
N VAL A 156 22.97 -13.64 -5.82
CA VAL A 156 24.34 -13.40 -5.33
C VAL A 156 24.76 -11.92 -5.46
N ASP A 157 24.21 -11.20 -6.45
CA ASP A 157 24.54 -9.80 -6.75
C ASP A 157 23.34 -8.85 -6.59
N ALA A 158 22.37 -9.18 -5.72
CA ALA A 158 21.20 -8.33 -5.49
C ALA A 158 21.60 -6.94 -4.95
N LYS A 159 21.60 -5.94 -5.83
CA LYS A 159 21.84 -4.53 -5.48
C LYS A 159 20.60 -3.72 -5.80
N PRO A 160 20.17 -2.81 -4.91
CA PRO A 160 19.19 -1.81 -5.25
C PRO A 160 19.61 -1.02 -6.48
N VAL A 161 18.65 -0.81 -7.37
CA VAL A 161 18.79 0.05 -8.54
C VAL A 161 17.66 1.09 -8.52
N PRO A 162 17.88 2.31 -9.03
CA PRO A 162 16.82 3.28 -9.19
C PRO A 162 15.67 2.72 -10.03
N VAL A 163 14.44 3.08 -9.67
CA VAL A 163 13.27 2.78 -10.50
C VAL A 163 13.24 3.64 -11.77
N ASP A 164 12.73 3.07 -12.86
CA ASP A 164 12.64 3.75 -14.18
C ASP A 164 11.25 4.37 -14.44
N PHE A 165 10.45 4.54 -13.39
CA PHE A 165 9.17 5.26 -13.46
C PHE A 165 9.28 6.60 -12.70
N PRO A 166 8.48 7.61 -13.08
CA PRO A 166 8.53 8.91 -12.43
C PRO A 166 8.34 8.77 -10.92
N GLY A 167 9.29 9.29 -10.15
CA GLY A 167 9.21 9.32 -8.70
C GLY A 167 7.94 10.03 -8.23
N PRO A 168 7.40 9.68 -7.06
CA PRO A 168 6.11 10.18 -6.63
C PRO A 168 6.16 11.69 -6.37
N THR A 169 5.43 12.52 -7.14
CA THR A 169 5.42 13.99 -7.05
C THR A 169 5.13 14.45 -5.63
N LEU A 170 6.13 15.00 -4.93
CA LEU A 170 6.10 15.30 -3.49
C LEU A 170 5.02 16.33 -3.12
N LEU A 171 4.27 16.06 -2.05
CA LEU A 171 3.63 17.07 -1.22
C LEU A 171 4.23 16.99 0.18
N SER A 172 5.41 17.61 0.35
CA SER A 172 6.09 17.93 1.63
C SER A 172 6.50 16.79 2.59
N GLN A 173 7.47 17.09 3.46
CA GLN A 173 8.16 16.19 4.40
C GLN A 173 7.19 15.31 5.22
N GLY A 174 7.19 14.01 4.96
CA GLY A 174 6.32 13.03 5.63
C GLY A 174 6.93 12.42 6.89
N ALA A 175 6.09 12.15 7.89
CA ALA A 175 6.40 11.24 8.99
C ALA A 175 6.18 9.79 8.53
N THR A 176 7.03 8.85 8.97
CA THR A 176 6.81 7.43 8.71
C THR A 176 5.64 6.93 9.55
N VAL A 177 4.74 6.20 8.92
CA VAL A 177 3.50 5.71 9.53
C VAL A 177 3.44 4.19 9.41
N VAL A 178 3.10 3.53 10.52
CA VAL A 178 2.93 2.07 10.66
C VAL A 178 1.45 1.77 10.86
N VAL A 179 0.94 0.72 10.21
CA VAL A 179 -0.44 0.22 10.39
C VAL A 179 -0.38 -1.15 11.06
N THR A 180 -1.19 -1.34 12.11
CA THR A 180 -1.29 -2.60 12.85
C THR A 180 -2.74 -3.05 12.97
N GLY A 181 -3.03 -4.35 12.96
CA GLY A 181 -4.39 -4.91 13.08
C GLY A 181 -4.85 -5.58 11.78
N HIS A 182 -5.71 -6.60 11.86
CA HIS A 182 -6.12 -7.40 10.70
C HIS A 182 -7.45 -6.91 10.11
N ASP A 183 -8.48 -6.87 10.95
CA ASP A 183 -9.83 -6.46 10.57
C ASP A 183 -9.98 -4.92 10.59
N PRO A 184 -10.88 -4.34 9.77
CA PRO A 184 -11.04 -2.89 9.70
C PRO A 184 -11.23 -2.19 11.06
N GLY A 185 -11.98 -2.81 11.99
CA GLY A 185 -12.20 -2.28 13.33
C GLY A 185 -11.01 -2.38 14.30
N GLU A 186 -10.01 -3.20 13.97
CA GLU A 186 -8.81 -3.37 14.79
C GLU A 186 -7.65 -2.49 14.30
N ARG A 187 -7.70 -2.02 13.04
CA ARG A 187 -6.58 -1.34 12.40
C ARG A 187 -6.29 0.01 13.05
N ARG A 188 -5.01 0.21 13.40
CA ARG A 188 -4.49 1.39 14.09
C ARG A 188 -3.29 1.95 13.33
N VAL A 189 -3.11 3.26 13.43
CA VAL A 189 -2.01 4.00 12.80
C VAL A 189 -1.08 4.53 13.90
N THR A 190 0.23 4.29 13.80
CA THR A 190 1.23 4.84 14.72
C THR A 190 2.33 5.55 13.93
N SER A 191 2.67 6.78 14.33
CA SER A 191 3.80 7.51 13.75
C SER A 191 5.12 7.03 14.36
N VAL A 192 6.09 6.69 13.52
CA VAL A 192 7.45 6.32 13.95
C VAL A 192 8.41 7.43 13.55
N ARG A 193 9.11 8.01 14.52
CA ARG A 193 10.23 8.92 14.24
C ARG A 193 11.47 8.07 13.95
N GLN A 194 11.99 8.15 12.73
CA GLN A 194 13.34 7.65 12.48
C GLN A 194 14.34 8.60 13.17
N HIS A 195 15.01 8.11 14.20
CA HIS A 195 16.21 8.77 14.71
C HIS A 195 17.29 8.63 13.63
N ARG A 196 17.74 9.77 13.08
CA ARG A 196 18.90 9.85 12.20
C ARG A 196 20.17 9.42 12.94
#